data_AF-A0A7D3VX99-F1
#
_entry.id   AF-A0A7D3VX99-F1
#
_cell.length_a   1.000
_cell.length_b   1.000
_cell.length_c   1.000
_cell.angle_alpha   90.00
_cell.angle_beta   90.00
_cell.angle_gamma   90.00
#
_symmetry.space_group_name_H-M   'P 1'
#
loop_
_entity.id
_entity.type
_entity.pdbx_description
1 polymer ?
#
loop_
_entity_poly.entity_id
_entity_poly.type
_entity_poly.pdbx_seq_one_letter_code
_entity_poly.pdbx_strand_id
1 'polypeptide(L)'
;MELDEDILTGLRREVEEETGLQVTPTALTGVYKNMPRGIVALVFRCRAEAGSLRESDESSAFRWVTAEEVAKLADEAFAIRVQDALAQHLTAPIRQHDGLRILG
;
A
#
# COMPACT_ATOMS: atom_id res chain seq x y z
N MET A 1 -4.68 4.00 -11.11
CA MET A 1 -3.74 4.70 -12.01
C MET A 1 -4.38 4.96 -13.36
N GLU A 2 -4.71 6.22 -13.58
CA GLU A 2 -5.17 6.74 -14.87
C GLU A 2 -4.01 6.85 -15.86
N LEU A 3 -4.29 6.87 -17.17
CA LEU A 3 -3.25 6.82 -18.20
C LEU A 3 -2.48 8.14 -18.34
N ASP A 4 -3.09 9.24 -17.95
CA ASP A 4 -2.61 10.61 -18.09
C ASP A 4 -2.06 11.21 -16.78
N GLU A 5 -1.95 10.41 -15.72
CA GLU A 5 -1.36 10.82 -14.44
C GLU A 5 -0.01 10.15 -14.17
N ASP A 6 0.90 10.87 -13.50
CA ASP A 6 2.12 10.26 -12.95
C ASP A 6 1.81 9.45 -11.67
N ILE A 7 2.72 8.54 -11.31
CA ILE A 7 2.59 7.64 -10.16
C ILE A 7 2.26 8.37 -8.85
N LEU A 8 2.94 9.48 -8.56
CA LEU A 8 2.79 10.17 -7.29
C LEU A 8 1.50 11.00 -7.25
N THR A 9 1.06 11.51 -8.41
CA THR A 9 -0.22 12.19 -8.55
C THR A 9 -1.37 11.22 -8.36
N GLY A 10 -1.35 10.06 -9.04
CA GLY A 10 -2.36 9.02 -8.85
C GLY A 10 -2.41 8.49 -7.43
N LEU A 11 -1.26 8.26 -6.80
CA LEU A 11 -1.21 7.83 -5.40
C LEU A 11 -1.89 8.83 -4.46
N ARG A 12 -1.62 10.13 -4.59
CA ARG A 12 -2.25 11.14 -3.72
C ARG A 12 -3.75 11.18 -3.91
N ARG A 13 -4.20 11.11 -5.16
CA ARG A 13 -5.63 11.10 -5.53
C ARG A 13 -6.34 9.88 -4.96
N GLU A 14 -5.84 8.67 -5.18
CA GLU A 14 -6.46 7.43 -4.69
C GLU A 14 -6.54 7.41 -3.16
N VAL A 15 -5.49 7.84 -2.44
CA VAL A 15 -5.53 7.90 -0.97
C VAL A 15 -6.60 8.89 -0.48
N GLU A 16 -6.73 10.06 -1.11
CA GLU A 16 -7.76 11.04 -0.74
C GLU A 16 -9.18 10.55 -1.05
N GLU A 17 -9.39 9.92 -2.21
CA GLU A 17 -10.69 9.37 -2.61
C GLU A 17 -11.16 8.24 -1.69
N GLU A 18 -10.28 7.27 -1.41
CA GLU A 18 -10.62 6.06 -0.66
C GLU A 18 -10.70 6.29 0.86
N THR A 19 -9.86 7.19 1.40
CA THR A 19 -9.70 7.35 2.85
C THR A 19 -10.04 8.75 3.37
N GLY A 20 -10.10 9.76 2.51
CA GLY A 20 -10.25 11.16 2.93
C GLY A 20 -8.98 11.82 3.49
N LEU A 21 -7.83 11.14 3.43
CA LEU A 21 -6.55 11.69 3.90
C LEU A 21 -5.76 12.34 2.75
N GLN A 22 -5.19 13.51 3.04
CA GLN A 22 -4.21 14.16 2.16
C GLN A 22 -2.81 13.81 2.65
N VAL A 23 -1.99 13.28 1.73
CA VAL A 23 -0.70 12.69 2.10
C VAL A 23 0.47 13.16 1.23
N THR A 24 1.65 13.21 1.85
CA THR A 24 2.92 13.40 1.16
C THR A 24 3.69 12.08 1.10
N PRO A 25 4.00 11.52 -0.09
CA PRO A 25 4.88 10.37 -0.22
C PRO A 25 6.29 10.71 0.27
N THR A 26 6.89 9.83 1.08
CA THR A 26 8.21 10.03 1.70
C THR A 26 9.25 9.02 1.23
N ALA A 27 8.85 7.80 0.88
CA ALA A 27 9.75 6.78 0.34
C ALA A 27 8.97 5.70 -0.44
N LEU A 28 9.57 5.19 -1.53
CA LEU A 28 9.16 3.90 -2.10
C LEU A 28 9.70 2.80 -1.17
N THR A 29 8.79 1.98 -0.64
CA THR A 29 9.14 0.95 0.34
C THR A 29 9.09 -0.47 -0.19
N GLY A 30 8.54 -0.69 -1.39
CA GLY A 30 8.58 -2.01 -2.02
C GLY A 30 7.90 -2.05 -3.39
N VAL A 31 8.27 -3.07 -4.17
CA VAL A 31 7.70 -3.39 -5.48
C VAL A 31 7.25 -4.85 -5.48
N TYR A 32 5.97 -5.09 -5.78
CA TYR A 32 5.36 -6.41 -5.65
C TYR A 32 4.64 -6.80 -6.94
N LYS A 33 5.01 -7.94 -7.52
CA LYS A 33 4.35 -8.46 -8.72
C LYS A 33 3.34 -9.55 -8.38
N ASN A 34 2.07 -9.31 -8.69
CA ASN A 34 1.05 -10.36 -8.73
C ASN A 34 1.26 -11.18 -10.01
N MET A 35 1.76 -12.42 -9.87
CA MET A 35 2.14 -13.25 -11.01
C MET A 35 0.94 -13.72 -11.85
N PRO A 36 -0.18 -14.22 -11.26
CA PRO A 36 -1.35 -14.61 -12.05
C PRO A 36 -2.02 -13.46 -12.80
N ARG A 37 -2.05 -12.25 -12.22
CA ARG A 37 -2.72 -11.08 -12.81
C ARG A 37 -1.80 -10.22 -13.68
N GLY A 38 -0.48 -10.40 -13.61
CA GLY A 38 0.48 -9.56 -14.32
C GLY A 38 0.56 -8.11 -13.81
N ILE A 39 0.06 -7.84 -12.60
CA ILE A 39 -0.01 -6.50 -12.01
C ILE A 39 1.23 -6.23 -11.15
N VAL A 40 1.81 -5.04 -11.26
CA VAL A 40 2.89 -4.56 -10.40
C VAL A 40 2.34 -3.49 -9.45
N ALA A 41 2.47 -3.73 -8.14
CA ALA A 41 2.14 -2.77 -7.10
C ALA A 41 3.40 -2.06 -6.61
N LEU A 42 3.36 -0.74 -6.57
CA LEU A 42 4.36 0.12 -5.94
C LEU A 42 3.80 0.57 -4.59
N VAL A 43 4.55 0.37 -3.51
CA VAL A 43 4.09 0.75 -2.17
C VAL A 43 4.96 1.89 -1.67
N PHE A 44 4.31 2.99 -1.29
CA PHE A 44 4.99 4.15 -0.73
C PHE A 44 4.60 4.35 0.72
N ARG A 45 5.57 4.75 1.53
CA ARG A 45 5.31 5.32 2.86
C ARG A 45 4.92 6.77 2.69
N CYS A 46 3.84 7.17 3.33
CA CYS A 46 3.35 8.54 3.28
C CYS A 46 3.25 9.16 4.67
N ARG A 47 3.36 10.49 4.73
CA ARG A 47 2.98 11.29 5.89
C ARG A 47 1.59 11.84 5.65
N ALA A 48 0.67 11.62 6.58
CA ALA A 48 -0.63 12.31 6.57
C ALA A 48 -0.43 13.77 6.98
N GLU A 49 -0.85 14.69 6.12
CA GLU A 49 -0.70 16.13 6.34
C GLU A 49 -2.02 16.76 6.80
N ALA A 50 -3.14 16.27 6.25
CA ALA A 50 -4.48 16.80 6.50
C ALA A 50 -5.56 15.76 6.18
N GLY A 51 -6.82 16.17 6.37
CA GLY A 51 -7.99 15.32 6.13
C GLY A 51 -8.39 14.52 7.36
N SER A 52 -9.43 13.71 7.20
CA SER A 52 -9.96 12.84 8.23
C SER A 52 -10.45 11.56 7.59
N LEU A 53 -10.24 10.43 8.26
CA LEU A 53 -10.71 9.13 7.80
C LEU A 53 -12.21 9.17 7.51
N ARG A 54 -12.58 8.83 6.28
CA ARG A 54 -13.96 8.82 5.80
C ARG A 54 -14.22 7.52 5.06
N GLU A 55 -15.32 6.87 5.40
CA GLU A 55 -15.81 5.69 4.70
C GLU A 55 -16.11 6.01 3.23
N SER A 56 -15.98 4.99 2.38
CA SER A 56 -16.23 5.04 0.95
C SER A 56 -16.98 3.79 0.52
N ASP A 57 -17.40 3.70 -0.75
CA ASP A 57 -18.03 2.49 -1.29
C ASP A 57 -17.11 1.25 -1.18
N GLU A 58 -15.80 1.47 -1.01
CA GLU A 58 -14.79 0.42 -0.88
C GLU A 58 -14.35 0.17 0.57
N SER A 59 -14.59 1.11 1.49
CA SER A 59 -14.12 1.06 2.89
C SER A 59 -15.23 1.38 3.88
N SER A 60 -15.62 0.40 4.71
CA SER A 60 -16.69 0.55 5.71
C SER A 60 -16.20 0.87 7.12
N ALA A 61 -14.89 0.85 7.37
CA ALA A 61 -14.29 1.16 8.67
C ALA A 61 -12.77 1.31 8.53
N PHE A 62 -12.16 2.00 9.49
CA PHE A 62 -10.70 2.15 9.58
C PHE A 62 -10.20 1.75 10.97
N ARG A 63 -9.01 1.15 10.99
CA ARG A 63 -8.30 0.80 12.23
C ARG A 63 -6.79 0.95 12.02
N TRP A 64 -6.13 1.58 12.99
CA TRP A 64 -4.68 1.54 13.10
C TRP A 64 -4.24 0.21 13.70
N VAL A 65 -3.27 -0.45 13.07
CA VAL A 65 -2.79 -1.78 13.46
C VAL A 65 -1.27 -1.83 13.49
N THR A 66 -0.72 -2.74 14.29
CA THR A 66 0.73 -3.02 14.32
C THR A 66 1.16 -3.95 13.17
N ALA A 67 2.48 -4.07 12.96
CA ALA A 67 3.08 -4.98 11.99
C ALA A 67 2.78 -6.47 12.27
N GLU A 68 2.56 -6.82 13.54
CA GLU A 68 2.17 -8.17 13.96
C GLU A 68 0.68 -8.42 13.78
N GLU A 69 -0.15 -7.40 13.99
CA GLU A 69 -1.59 -7.49 13.79
C GLU A 69 -1.95 -7.65 12.31
N VAL A 70 -1.27 -6.93 11.40
CA VAL A 70 -1.58 -7.01 9.96
C VAL A 70 -1.40 -8.43 9.40
N ALA A 71 -0.43 -9.19 9.91
CA ALA A 71 -0.21 -10.59 9.51
C ALA A 71 -1.37 -11.53 9.85
N LYS A 72 -2.27 -11.11 10.73
CA LYS A 72 -3.49 -11.85 11.10
C LYS A 72 -4.74 -11.35 10.36
N LEU A 73 -4.67 -10.16 9.76
CA LEU A 73 -5.80 -9.47 9.14
C LEU A 73 -5.80 -9.54 7.62
N ALA A 74 -4.64 -9.79 7.01
CA ALA A 74 -4.47 -9.83 5.57
C ALA A 74 -3.71 -11.08 5.13
N ASP A 75 -3.91 -11.49 3.89
CA ASP A 75 -3.08 -12.52 3.27
C ASP A 75 -1.60 -12.10 3.26
N GLU A 76 -0.69 -13.07 3.27
CA GLU A 76 0.76 -12.86 3.30
C GLU A 76 1.23 -11.89 2.21
N ALA A 77 0.67 -11.99 1.00
CA ALA A 77 0.96 -11.12 -0.14
C ALA A 77 0.70 -9.62 0.10
N PHE A 78 -0.19 -9.27 1.04
CA PHE A 78 -0.52 -7.89 1.42
C PHE A 78 0.11 -7.51 2.76
N ALA A 79 0.13 -8.42 3.74
CA ALA A 79 0.75 -8.17 5.05
C ALA A 79 2.24 -7.83 4.93
N ILE A 80 2.98 -8.53 4.06
CA ILE A 80 4.42 -8.30 3.86
C ILE A 80 4.71 -6.88 3.35
N ARG A 81 3.77 -6.26 2.64
CA ARG A 81 3.93 -4.90 2.11
C ARG A 81 4.03 -3.87 3.23
N VAL A 82 3.18 -4.03 4.25
CA VAL A 82 3.18 -3.19 5.46
C VAL A 82 4.43 -3.47 6.29
N GLN A 83 4.81 -4.74 6.44
CA GLN A 83 5.99 -5.13 7.20
C GLN A 83 7.29 -4.59 6.58
N ASP A 84 7.48 -4.74 5.27
CA ASP A 84 8.60 -4.14 4.54
C ASP A 84 8.59 -2.61 4.66
N ALA A 85 7.41 -2.00 4.57
CA ALA A 85 7.25 -0.56 4.76
C ALA A 85 7.57 -0.08 6.18
N LEU A 86 7.62 -0.96 7.19
CA LEU A 86 8.00 -0.62 8.56
C LEU A 86 9.45 -1.00 8.90
N ALA A 87 10.02 -2.02 8.25
CA ALA A 87 11.33 -2.60 8.54
C ALA A 87 12.56 -1.72 8.21
N GLN A 88 12.36 -0.49 7.69
CA GLN A 88 13.43 0.47 7.34
C GLN A 88 14.59 -0.13 6.53
N HIS A 89 14.24 -0.87 5.46
CA HIS A 89 15.23 -1.41 4.53
C HIS A 89 16.08 -0.30 3.89
N LEU A 90 17.35 -0.61 3.59
CA LEU A 90 18.22 0.32 2.84
C LEU A 90 17.74 0.55 1.41
N THR A 91 17.05 -0.43 0.83
CA THR A 91 16.49 -0.41 -0.53
C THR A 91 15.08 -0.99 -0.52
N ALA A 92 14.22 -0.54 -1.42
CA ALA A 92 12.89 -1.10 -1.61
C ALA A 92 12.99 -2.60 -2.02
N PRO A 93 12.43 -3.54 -1.24
CA PRO A 93 12.39 -4.94 -1.62
C PRO A 93 11.59 -5.14 -2.91
N ILE A 94 12.00 -6.12 -3.71
CA ILE A 94 11.30 -6.55 -4.91
C ILE A 94 10.85 -7.98 -4.68
N ARG A 95 9.53 -8.21 -4.70
CA ARG A 95 8.93 -9.52 -4.41
C ARG A 95 7.85 -9.86 -5.44
N GLN A 96 7.45 -11.12 -5.45
CA GLN A 96 6.40 -11.64 -6.33
C GLN A 96 5.47 -12.55 -5.51
N HIS A 97 4.20 -12.62 -5.88
CA HIS A 97 3.18 -13.36 -5.14
C HIS A 97 2.10 -13.91 -6.07
N ASP A 98 1.35 -14.91 -5.60
CA ASP A 98 0.20 -15.47 -6.31
C ASP A 98 -1.13 -14.74 -6.02
N GLY A 99 -1.11 -13.81 -5.07
CA GLY A 99 -2.29 -13.07 -4.59
C GLY A 99 -2.66 -13.41 -3.16
N LEU A 100 -2.13 -14.50 -2.64
CA LEU A 100 -2.28 -14.94 -1.25
C LEU A 100 -0.93 -15.04 -0.55
N ARG A 101 0.07 -15.64 -1.23
CA ARG A 101 1.40 -15.96 -0.68
C ARG A 101 2.53 -15.40 -1.51
N ILE A 102 3.65 -15.13 -0.85
CA ILE A 102 4.90 -14.76 -1.53
C ILE A 102 5.48 -15.99 -2.24
N LEU A 103 6.05 -15.76 -3.42
CA LEU A 103 6.66 -16.78 -4.25
C LEU A 103 8.17 -16.57 -4.28
N GLY A 104 8.92 -17.52 -3.71
CA GLY A 104 10.38 -17.47 -3.61
C GLY A 104 10.85 -17.48 -2.17
#